data_AF-A0A8J4S3B5-F1
#
_entry.id   AF-A0A8J4S3B5-F1
#
_cell.length_a   1.000
_cell.length_b   1.000
_cell.length_c   1.000
_cell.angle_alpha   90.00
_cell.angle_beta   90.00
_cell.angle_gamma   90.00
#
_symmetry.space_group_name_H-M   'P 1'
#
loop_
_entity.id
_entity.type
_entity.pdbx_description
1 polymer ?
#
loop_
_entity_poly.entity_id
_entity_poly.type
_entity_poly.pdbx_seq_one_letter_code
_entity_poly.pdbx_strand_id
1 'polypeptide(L)'
;MGLLVTLLNRTFMNSSQYEVHSAKQLSPNALSTGRVVRLVNVHPHNVSAFTEGLVFDDGALIESTGLNGESFIRKYQLSELNPTYFQTGATESVPYLKEFRFDSTVFGEGVTVLGDKLFALTYKKQQVLVLSRHDFQLLDQFPLVTSTGEGWGLTTDGEFLIASDGSATVQFFDPRDEFSLHHNITVRKDGVPVTKVNELEYVEGELLANVWFEHHILRIDITSGEVLEQIDLDWMPNMVANIHSKSMQISPLKVEAVMNGIAYDPVSHHLFLTGKLWDSMFELELSYLNSHQQAIVP
;
A
#
# COMPACT_ATOMS: atom_id res chain seq x y z
N MET A 1 0.37 51.12 77.08
CA MET A 1 -0.99 51.16 76.50
C MET A 1 -1.28 49.76 75.98
N GLY A 2 -2.25 48.97 76.40
CA GLY A 2 -3.41 49.13 77.25
C GLY A 2 -4.43 48.06 76.78
N LEU A 3 -4.86 47.19 77.70
CA LEU A 3 -6.06 46.32 77.70
C LEU A 3 -6.29 45.30 76.55
N LEU A 4 -6.49 44.01 76.85
CA LEU A 4 -7.77 43.33 77.23
C LEU A 4 -8.84 43.48 76.12
N VAL A 5 -9.42 42.43 75.53
CA VAL A 5 -10.47 41.53 76.08
C VAL A 5 -10.67 40.36 75.08
N THR A 6 -10.50 39.07 75.40
CA THR A 6 -11.38 38.06 76.05
C THR A 6 -12.58 37.49 75.24
N LEU A 7 -12.65 36.14 75.23
CA LEU A 7 -13.84 35.22 75.22
C LEU A 7 -14.46 34.86 73.85
N LEU A 8 -14.96 33.66 73.56
CA LEU A 8 -15.11 32.34 74.23
C LEU A 8 -15.69 31.35 73.21
N ASN A 9 -15.41 30.05 73.38
CA ASN A 9 -16.30 28.87 73.19
C ASN A 9 -17.06 28.69 71.84
N ARG A 10 -17.29 27.49 71.29
CA ARG A 10 -17.33 26.12 71.81
C ARG A 10 -17.55 25.19 70.60
N THR A 11 -17.03 23.96 70.68
CA THR A 11 -17.59 22.68 70.21
C THR A 11 -18.60 22.67 69.06
N PHE A 12 -18.36 21.85 68.02
CA PHE A 12 -19.04 20.56 67.81
C PHE A 12 -18.49 19.85 66.56
N MET A 13 -18.30 18.54 66.67
CA MET A 13 -17.93 17.63 65.59
C MET A 13 -19.15 17.29 64.70
N ASN A 14 -18.80 16.90 63.46
CA ASN A 14 -19.57 16.18 62.43
C ASN A 14 -20.60 16.94 61.59
N SER A 15 -20.28 17.12 60.30
CA SER A 15 -20.79 16.22 59.24
C SER A 15 -20.20 16.56 57.86
N SER A 16 -19.92 15.52 57.07
CA SER A 16 -19.70 15.49 55.62
C SER A 16 -18.56 16.35 55.03
N GLN A 17 -17.37 15.75 54.87
CA GLN A 17 -16.39 16.18 53.87
C GLN A 17 -16.71 15.52 52.53
N TYR A 18 -16.84 16.36 51.52
CA TYR A 18 -16.92 16.00 50.11
C TYR A 18 -15.60 15.35 49.66
N GLU A 19 -15.68 14.16 49.08
CA GLU A 19 -14.59 13.61 48.27
C GLU A 19 -14.44 14.45 47.00
N VAL A 20 -13.31 15.18 46.90
CA VAL A 20 -12.83 15.70 45.62
C VAL A 20 -11.82 14.68 45.12
N HIS A 21 -12.20 13.98 44.05
CA HIS A 21 -11.34 13.05 43.34
C HIS A 21 -9.99 13.69 42.99
N SER A 22 -8.92 12.99 43.36
CA SER A 22 -7.54 13.33 43.04
C SER A 22 -7.37 13.46 41.53
N ALA A 23 -6.99 14.65 41.07
CA ALA A 23 -6.53 14.87 39.71
C ALA A 23 -5.26 14.04 39.51
N LYS A 24 -5.37 12.99 38.70
CA LYS A 24 -4.24 12.18 38.26
C LYS A 24 -3.28 13.10 37.50
N GLN A 25 -2.14 13.36 38.12
CA GLN A 25 -1.05 14.13 37.56
C GLN A 25 -0.60 13.46 36.24
N LEU A 26 -0.92 14.09 35.11
CA LEU A 26 -0.51 13.64 33.79
C LEU A 26 1.02 13.66 33.73
N SER A 27 1.61 12.51 33.42
CA SER A 27 3.04 12.34 33.18
C SER A 27 3.48 13.19 31.98
N PRO A 28 4.50 14.05 32.12
CA PRO A 28 5.08 14.76 30.99
C PRO A 28 6.07 13.82 30.28
N ASN A 29 5.56 12.98 29.37
CA ASN A 29 6.27 12.37 28.23
C ASN A 29 5.44 11.27 27.55
N ALA A 30 4.24 11.61 27.07
CA ALA A 30 3.68 10.93 25.91
C ALA A 30 4.10 11.72 24.67
N LEU A 31 5.38 11.62 24.30
CA LEU A 31 5.79 11.96 22.94
C LEU A 31 5.00 11.01 22.04
N SER A 32 4.27 11.57 21.07
CA SER A 32 3.63 10.79 20.03
C SER A 32 4.71 9.89 19.42
N THR A 33 4.58 8.58 19.59
CA THR A 33 5.39 7.58 18.92
C THR A 33 4.88 7.40 17.49
N GLY A 34 4.55 8.50 16.82
CA GLY A 34 4.12 8.49 15.43
C GLY A 34 5.24 7.85 14.62
N ARG A 35 4.91 6.77 13.90
CA ARG A 35 5.86 6.12 13.02
C ARG A 35 6.31 7.13 11.97
N VAL A 36 7.62 7.22 11.79
CA VAL A 36 8.24 8.13 10.86
C VAL A 36 8.23 7.50 9.47
N VAL A 37 7.63 8.20 8.52
CA VAL A 37 7.79 7.98 7.08
C VAL A 37 8.91 8.89 6.62
N ARG A 38 9.96 8.33 6.00
CA ARG A 38 11.07 9.10 5.46
C ARG A 38 11.15 8.91 3.96
N LEU A 39 11.07 10.01 3.21
CA LEU A 39 11.39 10.02 1.79
C LEU A 39 12.91 9.77 1.60
N VAL A 40 13.25 8.72 0.86
CA VAL A 40 14.62 8.37 0.49
C VAL A 40 14.96 9.00 -0.84
N ASN A 41 14.13 8.76 -1.85
CA ASN A 41 14.34 9.24 -3.21
C ASN A 41 13.01 9.36 -3.97
N VAL A 42 13.02 10.11 -5.08
CA VAL A 42 11.94 10.14 -6.06
C VAL A 42 12.51 9.73 -7.41
N HIS A 43 12.07 8.59 -7.91
CA HIS A 43 12.43 8.02 -9.20
C HIS A 43 11.46 8.51 -10.28
N PRO A 44 11.91 8.70 -11.53
CA PRO A 44 11.02 9.01 -12.62
C PRO A 44 10.12 7.81 -12.95
N HIS A 45 8.86 8.08 -13.29
CA HIS A 45 7.87 7.07 -13.62
C HIS A 45 7.16 7.37 -14.94
N ASN A 46 6.67 6.31 -15.59
CA ASN A 46 6.04 6.41 -16.89
C ASN A 46 4.64 7.01 -16.79
N VAL A 47 4.46 8.23 -17.29
CA VAL A 47 3.17 8.95 -17.28
C VAL A 47 2.08 8.29 -18.15
N SER A 48 2.42 7.28 -18.96
CA SER A 48 1.47 6.45 -19.69
C SER A 48 1.13 5.14 -18.98
N ALA A 49 1.82 4.80 -17.89
CA ALA A 49 1.53 3.58 -17.12
C ALA A 49 0.32 3.80 -16.21
N PHE A 50 -0.74 3.07 -16.48
CA PHE A 50 -1.91 3.00 -15.59
C PHE A 50 -1.65 1.89 -14.57
N THR A 51 -0.79 2.14 -13.58
CA THR A 51 -0.27 1.14 -12.65
C THR A 51 -1.37 0.42 -11.87
N GLU A 52 -1.44 -0.90 -11.99
CA GLU A 52 -2.41 -1.76 -11.28
C GLU A 52 -1.76 -2.82 -10.38
N GLY A 53 -0.46 -3.08 -10.56
CA GLY A 53 0.32 -3.92 -9.67
C GLY A 53 1.79 -3.58 -9.74
N LEU A 54 2.47 -3.63 -8.60
CA LEU A 54 3.90 -3.37 -8.50
C LEU A 54 4.53 -4.40 -7.57
N VAL A 55 5.67 -4.98 -7.93
CA VAL A 55 6.40 -5.91 -7.05
C VAL A 55 7.89 -5.81 -7.29
N PHE A 56 8.68 -6.00 -6.23
CA PHE A 56 10.13 -6.06 -6.34
C PHE A 56 10.60 -7.50 -6.56
N ASP A 57 11.46 -7.72 -7.55
CA ASP A 57 11.96 -9.05 -7.92
C ASP A 57 13.42 -8.98 -8.36
N ASP A 58 14.32 -9.54 -7.54
CA ASP A 58 15.78 -9.60 -7.79
C ASP A 58 16.42 -8.25 -8.16
N GLY A 59 16.21 -7.21 -7.36
CA GLY A 59 16.86 -5.90 -7.59
C GLY A 59 16.20 -5.04 -8.67
N ALA A 60 15.04 -5.46 -9.19
CA ALA A 60 14.32 -4.80 -10.26
C ALA A 60 12.81 -4.76 -9.95
N LEU A 61 12.13 -3.77 -10.51
CA LEU A 61 10.68 -3.62 -10.36
C LEU A 61 9.95 -4.36 -11.47
N ILE A 62 8.85 -4.99 -11.13
CA ILE A 62 7.89 -5.53 -12.07
C ILE A 62 6.59 -4.74 -11.89
N GLU A 63 6.08 -4.20 -12.99
CA GLU A 63 4.87 -3.39 -13.01
C GLU A 63 3.87 -4.00 -13.98
N SER A 64 2.62 -4.12 -13.53
CA SER A 64 1.46 -4.44 -14.36
C SER A 64 0.59 -3.19 -14.54
N THR A 65 0.05 -3.01 -15.74
CA THR A 65 -0.74 -1.83 -16.11
C THR A 65 -2.10 -2.18 -16.68
N GLY A 66 -3.06 -1.32 -16.41
CA GLY A 66 -4.41 -1.34 -16.94
C GLY A 66 -4.57 -0.63 -18.29
N LEU A 67 -5.84 -0.48 -18.69
CA LEU A 67 -6.37 0.04 -19.95
C LEU A 67 -6.34 -0.96 -21.12
N ASN A 68 -7.54 -1.27 -21.64
CA ASN A 68 -7.70 -2.14 -22.81
C ASN A 68 -6.90 -1.62 -24.00
N GLY A 69 -6.04 -2.47 -24.56
CA GLY A 69 -5.16 -2.15 -25.69
C GLY A 69 -3.80 -1.60 -25.29
N GLU A 70 -3.63 -1.17 -24.04
CA GLU A 70 -2.39 -0.58 -23.54
C GLU A 70 -1.73 -1.42 -22.44
N SER A 71 -2.49 -2.28 -21.76
CA SER A 71 -2.02 -3.16 -20.68
C SER A 71 -0.75 -3.94 -21.04
N PHE A 72 0.23 -3.88 -20.15
CA PHE A 72 1.48 -4.63 -20.19
C PHE A 72 1.92 -5.04 -18.80
N ILE A 73 2.82 -6.02 -18.74
CA ILE A 73 3.68 -6.29 -17.59
C ILE A 73 5.12 -6.05 -18.02
N ARG A 74 5.88 -5.24 -17.29
CA ARG A 74 7.28 -4.96 -17.60
C ARG A 74 8.16 -5.10 -16.39
N LYS A 75 9.38 -5.60 -16.60
CA LYS A 75 10.45 -5.60 -15.61
C LYS A 75 11.43 -4.46 -15.91
N TYR A 76 11.67 -3.59 -14.95
CA TYR A 76 12.54 -2.42 -15.07
C TYR A 76 13.70 -2.49 -14.09
N GLN A 77 14.89 -2.10 -14.56
CA GLN A 77 15.97 -1.77 -13.67
C GLN A 77 15.81 -0.31 -13.21
N LEU A 78 15.55 -0.08 -11.92
CA LEU A 78 15.32 1.27 -11.38
C LEU A 78 16.44 2.25 -11.74
N SER A 79 17.70 1.81 -11.68
CA SER A 79 18.87 2.62 -12.01
C SER A 79 18.97 3.02 -13.49
N GLU A 80 18.19 2.40 -14.37
CA GLU A 80 18.12 2.73 -15.80
C GLU A 80 16.99 3.71 -16.12
N LEU A 81 16.08 3.99 -15.18
CA LEU A 81 15.01 4.96 -15.40
C LEU A 81 15.56 6.38 -15.33
N ASN A 82 15.38 7.13 -16.42
CA ASN A 82 15.80 8.52 -16.54
C ASN A 82 14.59 9.43 -16.84
N PRO A 83 14.48 10.62 -16.23
CA PRO A 83 13.40 11.56 -16.54
C PRO A 83 13.28 11.92 -18.02
N THR A 84 14.38 11.87 -18.79
CA THR A 84 14.37 12.18 -20.24
C THR A 84 13.45 11.27 -21.04
N TYR A 85 13.23 10.02 -20.61
CA TYR A 85 12.32 9.09 -21.29
C TYR A 85 10.85 9.51 -21.21
N PHE A 86 10.49 10.35 -20.23
CA PHE A 86 9.10 10.70 -19.94
C PHE A 86 8.76 12.16 -20.25
N GLN A 87 9.70 12.91 -20.83
CA GLN A 87 9.47 14.29 -21.25
C GLN A 87 8.58 14.36 -22.49
N THR A 88 7.77 15.41 -22.59
CA THR A 88 6.98 15.67 -23.79
C THR A 88 7.87 15.75 -25.02
N GLY A 89 7.60 14.90 -26.03
CA GLY A 89 8.42 14.82 -27.24
C GLY A 89 9.61 13.86 -27.15
N ALA A 90 9.74 13.10 -26.05
CA ALA A 90 10.66 11.98 -25.98
C ALA A 90 10.39 10.99 -27.13
N THR A 91 11.46 10.59 -27.80
CA THR A 91 11.41 9.62 -28.92
C THR A 91 12.07 8.28 -28.55
N GLU A 92 12.85 8.28 -27.47
CA GLU A 92 13.47 7.08 -26.93
C GLU A 92 12.43 6.25 -26.17
N SER A 93 12.50 4.93 -26.36
CA SER A 93 11.67 4.01 -25.58
C SER A 93 12.25 3.84 -24.18
N VAL A 94 11.37 3.71 -23.19
CA VAL A 94 11.75 3.40 -21.81
C VAL A 94 12.43 2.03 -21.79
N PRO A 95 13.67 1.91 -21.26
CA PRO A 95 14.33 0.62 -21.18
C PRO A 95 13.57 -0.32 -20.24
N TYR A 96 13.36 -1.56 -20.67
CA TYR A 96 12.82 -2.64 -19.86
C TYR A 96 13.59 -3.93 -20.15
N LEU A 97 13.70 -4.79 -19.15
CA LEU A 97 14.41 -6.06 -19.23
C LEU A 97 13.55 -7.15 -19.89
N LYS A 98 12.23 -7.12 -19.62
CA LYS A 98 11.24 -8.09 -20.10
C LYS A 98 9.89 -7.40 -20.26
N GLU A 99 9.08 -7.87 -21.21
CA GLU A 99 7.72 -7.38 -21.43
C GLU A 99 6.79 -8.56 -21.72
N PHE A 100 5.60 -8.52 -21.13
CA PHE A 100 4.41 -9.24 -21.57
C PHE A 100 3.34 -8.23 -21.97
N ARG A 101 2.66 -8.48 -23.08
CA ARG A 101 1.53 -7.68 -23.55
C ARG A 101 0.25 -8.50 -23.42
N PHE A 102 -0.74 -7.92 -22.78
CA PHE A 102 -2.07 -8.51 -22.72
C PHE A 102 -2.75 -8.46 -24.10
N ASP A 103 -3.75 -9.33 -24.31
CA ASP A 103 -4.66 -9.15 -25.43
C ASP A 103 -5.34 -7.78 -25.37
N SER A 104 -5.59 -7.16 -26.52
CA SER A 104 -6.14 -5.80 -26.59
C SER A 104 -7.50 -5.60 -25.90
N THR A 105 -8.22 -6.69 -25.60
CA THR A 105 -9.52 -6.66 -24.90
C THR A 105 -9.40 -6.95 -23.40
N VAL A 106 -8.19 -7.14 -22.90
CA VAL A 106 -7.90 -7.52 -21.52
C VAL A 106 -7.30 -6.31 -20.80
N PHE A 107 -7.87 -6.02 -19.64
CA PHE A 107 -7.37 -5.05 -18.69
C PHE A 107 -6.56 -5.81 -17.63
N GLY A 108 -5.25 -5.59 -17.61
CA GLY A 108 -4.33 -6.16 -16.62
C GLY A 108 -4.46 -5.48 -15.26
N GLU A 109 -4.26 -6.25 -14.19
CA GLU A 109 -4.42 -5.79 -12.80
C GLU A 109 -3.18 -6.18 -11.97
N GLY A 110 -3.34 -6.47 -10.68
CA GLY A 110 -2.28 -6.84 -9.75
C GLY A 110 -1.37 -7.96 -10.26
N VAL A 111 -0.09 -7.88 -9.89
CA VAL A 111 0.96 -8.83 -10.29
C VAL A 111 1.82 -9.18 -9.10
N THR A 112 2.23 -10.44 -9.00
CA THR A 112 3.21 -10.87 -7.99
C THR A 112 4.11 -11.99 -8.51
N VAL A 113 5.17 -12.31 -7.76
CA VAL A 113 6.12 -13.36 -8.08
C VAL A 113 6.11 -14.40 -6.98
N LEU A 114 5.96 -15.68 -7.36
CA LEU A 114 6.05 -16.80 -6.44
C LEU A 114 6.82 -17.95 -7.10
N GLY A 115 7.97 -18.28 -6.52
CA GLY A 115 8.87 -19.30 -7.07
C GLY A 115 9.46 -18.88 -8.44
N ASP A 116 9.28 -19.75 -9.43
CA ASP A 116 9.72 -19.57 -10.83
C ASP A 116 8.65 -18.92 -11.72
N LYS A 117 7.54 -18.47 -11.12
CA LYS A 117 6.37 -17.94 -11.82
C LYS A 117 6.07 -16.50 -11.43
N LEU A 118 5.48 -15.80 -12.37
CA LEU A 118 4.82 -14.52 -12.18
C LEU A 118 3.33 -14.74 -12.41
N PHE A 119 2.51 -14.17 -11.52
CA PHE A 119 1.05 -14.29 -11.57
C PHE A 119 0.47 -12.90 -11.78
N ALA A 120 -0.50 -12.78 -12.68
CA ALA A 120 -1.14 -11.51 -12.96
C ALA A 120 -2.66 -11.65 -13.05
N LEU A 121 -3.38 -10.76 -12.39
CA LEU A 121 -4.84 -10.71 -12.45
C LEU A 121 -5.31 -9.95 -13.68
N THR A 122 -6.59 -10.15 -13.97
CA THR A 122 -7.32 -9.38 -14.98
C THR A 122 -8.57 -8.82 -14.34
N TYR A 123 -8.97 -7.62 -14.75
CA TYR A 123 -10.04 -6.88 -14.08
C TYR A 123 -11.38 -7.63 -14.08
N LYS A 124 -12.06 -7.63 -15.23
CA LYS A 124 -13.40 -8.24 -15.40
C LYS A 124 -13.40 -9.55 -16.16
N LYS A 125 -12.23 -10.01 -16.60
CA LYS A 125 -12.10 -11.26 -17.35
C LYS A 125 -12.11 -12.47 -16.43
N GLN A 126 -11.94 -12.28 -15.11
CA GLN A 126 -11.97 -13.36 -14.11
C GLN A 126 -10.92 -14.42 -14.40
N GLN A 127 -9.70 -13.97 -14.71
CA GLN A 127 -8.57 -14.83 -15.00
C GLN A 127 -7.35 -14.42 -14.19
N VAL A 128 -6.60 -15.42 -13.76
CA VAL A 128 -5.21 -15.30 -13.35
C VAL A 128 -4.33 -15.89 -14.45
N LEU A 129 -3.40 -15.08 -14.94
CA LEU A 129 -2.38 -15.49 -15.90
C LEU A 129 -1.16 -16.00 -15.16
N VAL A 130 -0.57 -17.08 -15.67
CA VAL A 130 0.66 -17.67 -15.15
C VAL A 130 1.74 -17.48 -16.19
N LEU A 131 2.77 -16.72 -15.83
CA LEU A 131 3.88 -16.35 -16.68
C LEU A 131 5.18 -16.94 -16.11
N SER A 132 6.12 -17.27 -16.99
CA SER A 132 7.48 -17.61 -16.58
C SER A 132 8.17 -16.37 -16.00
N ARG A 133 8.71 -16.45 -14.77
CA ARG A 133 9.51 -15.36 -14.18
C ARG A 133 10.77 -15.06 -15.00
N HIS A 134 11.26 -16.06 -15.74
CA HIS A 134 12.51 -15.98 -16.50
C HIS A 134 12.40 -15.14 -17.77
N ASP A 135 11.29 -15.18 -18.49
CA ASP A 135 11.16 -14.54 -19.81
C ASP A 135 9.76 -13.96 -20.08
N PHE A 136 8.87 -14.01 -19.10
CA PHE A 136 7.49 -13.53 -19.16
C PHE A 136 6.65 -14.23 -20.25
N GLN A 137 7.03 -15.45 -20.65
CA GLN A 137 6.19 -16.27 -21.51
C GLN A 137 4.94 -16.73 -20.77
N LEU A 138 3.78 -16.62 -21.41
CA LEU A 138 2.52 -17.14 -20.90
C LEU A 138 2.60 -18.67 -20.87
N LEU A 139 2.51 -19.22 -19.66
CA LEU A 139 2.54 -20.66 -19.42
C LEU A 139 1.12 -21.21 -19.36
N ASP A 140 0.22 -20.49 -18.69
CA ASP A 140 -1.15 -20.95 -18.47
C ASP A 140 -2.09 -19.79 -18.06
N GLN A 141 -3.38 -20.07 -18.02
CA GLN A 141 -4.43 -19.17 -17.53
C GLN A 141 -5.53 -19.95 -16.82
N PHE A 142 -5.94 -19.48 -15.65
CA PHE A 142 -6.96 -20.15 -14.85
C PHE A 142 -8.12 -19.20 -14.53
N PRO A 143 -9.35 -19.72 -14.38
CA PRO A 143 -10.45 -18.94 -13.84
C PRO A 143 -10.12 -18.42 -12.45
N LEU A 144 -10.48 -17.16 -12.17
CA LEU A 144 -10.38 -16.54 -10.86
C LEU A 144 -11.78 -16.23 -10.35
N VAL A 145 -12.16 -16.86 -9.23
CA VAL A 145 -13.48 -16.64 -8.61
C VAL A 145 -13.29 -15.82 -7.33
N THR A 146 -13.44 -14.51 -7.46
CA THR A 146 -13.45 -13.57 -6.33
C THR A 146 -14.86 -13.28 -5.82
N SER A 147 -14.99 -12.57 -4.71
CA SER A 147 -16.27 -12.23 -4.10
C SER A 147 -17.10 -11.26 -4.95
N THR A 148 -16.44 -10.39 -5.71
CA THR A 148 -17.08 -9.44 -6.65
C THR A 148 -17.10 -9.95 -8.10
N GLY A 149 -16.29 -10.96 -8.42
CA GLY A 149 -16.01 -11.37 -9.80
C GLY A 149 -15.05 -10.43 -10.53
N GLU A 150 -14.33 -9.58 -9.80
CA GLU A 150 -13.23 -8.74 -10.30
C GLU A 150 -11.90 -9.16 -9.65
N GLY A 151 -10.76 -8.92 -10.31
CA GLY A 151 -9.42 -9.01 -9.69
C GLY A 151 -8.78 -7.63 -9.65
N TRP A 152 -8.23 -7.22 -8.50
CA TRP A 152 -7.61 -5.89 -8.31
C TRP A 152 -6.14 -6.09 -7.91
N GLY A 153 -5.77 -5.97 -6.63
CA GLY A 153 -4.40 -6.19 -6.15
C GLY A 153 -4.02 -7.66 -6.01
N LEU A 154 -2.72 -7.97 -6.10
CA LEU A 154 -2.17 -9.31 -5.93
C LEU A 154 -0.79 -9.27 -5.28
N THR A 155 -0.60 -10.02 -4.20
CA THR A 155 0.70 -10.26 -3.56
C THR A 155 0.81 -11.73 -3.10
N THR A 156 1.84 -12.09 -2.34
CA THR A 156 2.01 -13.45 -1.80
C THR A 156 2.73 -13.44 -0.46
N ASP A 157 2.34 -14.35 0.44
CA ASP A 157 3.08 -14.65 1.68
C ASP A 157 4.22 -15.68 1.46
N GLY A 158 4.44 -16.10 0.22
CA GLY A 158 5.39 -17.15 -0.15
C GLY A 158 4.77 -18.55 -0.23
N GLU A 159 3.50 -18.72 0.15
CA GLU A 159 2.74 -19.97 0.00
C GLU A 159 1.48 -19.77 -0.83
N PHE A 160 0.65 -18.80 -0.47
CA PHE A 160 -0.61 -18.48 -1.12
C PHE A 160 -0.51 -17.19 -1.93
N LEU A 161 -1.33 -17.10 -2.96
CA LEU A 161 -1.58 -15.84 -3.66
C LEU A 161 -2.69 -15.08 -2.92
N ILE A 162 -2.47 -13.80 -2.66
CA ILE A 162 -3.34 -12.96 -1.85
C ILE A 162 -3.91 -11.89 -2.76
N ALA A 163 -5.22 -11.91 -3.00
CA ALA A 163 -5.87 -11.01 -3.92
C ALA A 163 -6.94 -10.15 -3.25
N SER A 164 -7.02 -8.89 -3.68
CA SER A 164 -8.17 -8.02 -3.43
C SER A 164 -9.06 -7.94 -4.67
N ASP A 165 -10.29 -7.49 -4.48
CA ASP A 165 -11.31 -7.41 -5.54
C ASP A 165 -12.17 -6.14 -5.46
N GLY A 166 -11.64 -5.11 -4.78
CA GLY A 166 -12.33 -3.85 -4.50
C GLY A 166 -13.37 -3.91 -3.38
N SER A 167 -13.69 -5.09 -2.84
CA SER A 167 -14.50 -5.22 -1.64
C SER A 167 -13.67 -4.98 -0.36
N ALA A 168 -14.22 -5.36 0.79
CA ALA A 168 -13.46 -5.45 2.04
C ALA A 168 -12.82 -6.83 2.26
N THR A 169 -13.03 -7.76 1.32
CA THR A 169 -12.53 -9.12 1.40
C THR A 169 -11.15 -9.21 0.74
N VAL A 170 -10.21 -9.84 1.43
CA VAL A 170 -8.94 -10.28 0.85
C VAL A 170 -8.93 -11.80 0.85
N GLN A 171 -8.62 -12.39 -0.30
CA GLN A 171 -8.77 -13.82 -0.57
C GLN A 171 -7.40 -14.48 -0.80
N PHE A 172 -7.23 -15.66 -0.21
CA PHE A 172 -6.01 -16.46 -0.31
C PHE A 172 -6.27 -17.66 -1.20
N PHE A 173 -5.53 -17.75 -2.30
CA PHE A 173 -5.67 -18.80 -3.31
C PHE A 173 -4.45 -19.71 -3.32
N ASP A 174 -4.68 -21.03 -3.44
CA ASP A 174 -3.61 -22.01 -3.58
C ASP A 174 -3.23 -22.18 -5.06
N PRO A 175 -2.05 -21.71 -5.51
CA PRO A 175 -1.63 -21.84 -6.90
C PRO A 175 -1.27 -23.28 -7.30
N ARG A 176 -1.21 -24.22 -6.34
CA ARG A 176 -0.91 -25.64 -6.56
C ARG A 176 -2.17 -26.45 -6.86
N ASP A 177 -3.35 -25.88 -6.62
CA ASP A 177 -4.67 -26.52 -6.74
C ASP A 177 -5.63 -25.65 -7.56
N GLU A 178 -5.26 -25.39 -8.82
CA GLU A 178 -6.08 -24.61 -9.78
C GLU A 178 -6.64 -23.29 -9.22
N PHE A 179 -5.87 -22.62 -8.34
CA PHE A 179 -6.26 -21.37 -7.69
C PHE A 179 -7.53 -21.53 -6.85
N SER A 180 -7.67 -22.66 -6.15
CA SER A 180 -8.75 -22.87 -5.20
C SER A 180 -8.66 -21.88 -4.04
N LEU A 181 -9.82 -21.38 -3.60
CA LEU A 181 -9.89 -20.47 -2.45
C LEU A 181 -9.57 -21.26 -1.18
N HIS A 182 -8.44 -20.95 -0.54
CA HIS A 182 -8.05 -21.53 0.74
C HIS A 182 -8.86 -20.91 1.88
N HIS A 183 -8.82 -19.58 2.01
CA HIS A 183 -9.61 -18.82 2.98
C HIS A 183 -9.66 -17.33 2.58
N ASN A 184 -10.32 -16.52 3.39
CA ASN A 184 -10.35 -15.07 3.24
C ASN A 184 -10.33 -14.38 4.60
N ILE A 185 -9.93 -13.11 4.60
CA ILE A 185 -10.08 -12.18 5.71
C ILE A 185 -10.95 -11.01 5.28
N THR A 186 -11.56 -10.33 6.25
CA THR A 186 -12.23 -9.04 6.01
C THR A 186 -11.38 -7.93 6.58
N VAL A 187 -10.96 -6.98 5.74
CA VAL A 187 -10.24 -5.79 6.17
C VAL A 187 -11.17 -4.91 6.99
N ARG A 188 -10.79 -4.63 8.24
CA ARG A 188 -11.58 -3.85 9.19
C ARG A 188 -10.74 -2.80 9.88
N LYS A 189 -11.31 -1.61 10.05
CA LYS A 189 -10.76 -0.57 10.92
C LYS A 189 -11.76 -0.30 12.02
N ASP A 190 -11.35 -0.52 13.28
CA ASP A 190 -12.21 -0.35 14.46
C ASP A 190 -13.54 -1.13 14.32
N GLY A 191 -13.46 -2.35 13.77
CA GLY A 191 -14.61 -3.24 13.51
C GLY A 191 -15.42 -2.92 12.26
N VAL A 192 -15.16 -1.79 11.57
CA VAL A 192 -15.87 -1.38 10.35
C VAL A 192 -15.15 -1.91 9.10
N PRO A 193 -15.84 -2.62 8.19
CA PRO A 193 -15.22 -3.05 6.94
C PRO A 193 -14.71 -1.88 6.10
N VAL A 194 -13.49 -2.00 5.58
CA VAL A 194 -12.91 -1.01 4.64
C VAL A 194 -13.05 -1.55 3.23
N THR A 195 -13.82 -0.88 2.37
CA THR A 195 -13.97 -1.26 0.96
C THR A 195 -12.95 -0.53 0.07
N LYS A 196 -12.93 -0.88 -1.22
CA LYS A 196 -11.98 -0.36 -2.21
C LYS A 196 -10.53 -0.70 -1.90
N VAL A 197 -10.31 -1.82 -1.20
CA VAL A 197 -8.96 -2.40 -1.04
C VAL A 197 -8.45 -2.73 -2.44
N ASN A 198 -7.35 -2.10 -2.83
CA ASN A 198 -6.82 -2.16 -4.18
C ASN A 198 -5.48 -2.88 -4.18
N GLU A 199 -4.41 -2.26 -4.70
CA GLU A 199 -3.11 -2.89 -4.77
C GLU A 199 -2.58 -3.29 -3.39
N LEU A 200 -1.89 -4.44 -3.34
CA LEU A 200 -1.49 -5.15 -2.13
C LEU A 200 0.01 -5.40 -2.17
N GLU A 201 0.66 -5.37 -1.00
CA GLU A 201 2.02 -5.87 -0.83
C GLU A 201 2.21 -6.58 0.51
N TYR A 202 2.76 -7.79 0.49
CA TYR A 202 3.12 -8.54 1.69
C TYR A 202 4.48 -8.10 2.21
N VAL A 203 4.53 -7.61 3.45
CA VAL A 203 5.74 -7.06 4.05
C VAL A 203 5.93 -7.62 5.45
N GLU A 204 6.93 -8.48 5.61
CA GLU A 204 7.38 -9.00 6.92
C GLU A 204 6.26 -9.57 7.83
N GLY A 205 5.26 -10.25 7.24
CA GLY A 205 4.14 -10.83 8.00
C GLY A 205 2.89 -9.95 8.09
N GLU A 206 2.92 -8.76 7.49
CA GLU A 206 1.80 -7.83 7.41
C GLU A 206 1.38 -7.62 5.96
N LEU A 207 0.14 -7.19 5.76
CA LEU A 207 -0.37 -6.83 4.45
C LEU A 207 -0.47 -5.31 4.35
N LEU A 208 0.22 -4.72 3.38
CA LEU A 208 0.01 -3.35 2.96
C LEU A 208 -1.04 -3.30 1.86
N ALA A 209 -1.90 -2.29 1.90
CA ALA A 209 -2.91 -2.10 0.88
C ALA A 209 -3.13 -0.62 0.55
N ASN A 210 -3.22 -0.31 -0.75
CA ASN A 210 -3.86 0.90 -1.21
C ASN A 210 -5.38 0.82 -0.99
N VAL A 211 -6.01 1.97 -0.74
CA VAL A 211 -7.46 2.12 -0.81
C VAL A 211 -7.77 3.06 -1.97
N TRP A 212 -8.54 2.61 -2.96
CA TRP A 212 -8.74 3.37 -4.19
C TRP A 212 -9.43 4.72 -3.92
N PHE A 213 -8.82 5.79 -4.44
CA PHE A 213 -9.09 7.23 -4.19
C PHE A 213 -8.59 7.82 -2.87
N GLU A 214 -7.88 7.06 -2.05
CA GLU A 214 -7.30 7.55 -0.81
C GLU A 214 -5.78 7.72 -0.94
N HIS A 215 -5.20 8.68 -0.22
CA HIS A 215 -3.75 8.91 -0.19
C HIS A 215 -3.12 8.34 1.09
N HIS A 216 -3.63 7.20 1.56
CA HIS A 216 -3.03 6.47 2.66
C HIS A 216 -2.82 5.01 2.28
N ILE A 217 -1.93 4.36 3.00
CA ILE A 217 -1.75 2.90 2.95
C ILE A 217 -2.26 2.32 4.25
N LEU A 218 -3.02 1.23 4.16
CA LEU A 218 -3.38 0.44 5.32
C LEU A 218 -2.27 -0.55 5.61
N ARG A 219 -1.91 -0.68 6.88
CA ARG A 219 -1.12 -1.78 7.40
C ARG A 219 -2.06 -2.72 8.13
N ILE A 220 -2.18 -3.94 7.64
CA ILE A 220 -3.23 -4.88 8.01
C ILE A 220 -2.57 -6.11 8.63
N ASP A 221 -3.11 -6.55 9.77
CA ASP A 221 -2.78 -7.84 10.33
C ASP A 221 -3.32 -8.93 9.40
N ILE A 222 -2.41 -9.68 8.76
CA ILE A 222 -2.77 -10.65 7.73
C ILE A 222 -3.64 -11.81 8.23
N THR A 223 -3.60 -12.08 9.54
CA THR A 223 -4.33 -13.21 10.14
C THR A 223 -5.77 -12.84 10.46
N SER A 224 -6.00 -11.62 10.97
CA SER A 224 -7.30 -11.16 11.44
C SER A 224 -8.03 -10.24 10.46
N GLY A 225 -7.29 -9.54 9.59
CA GLY A 225 -7.80 -8.47 8.73
C GLY A 225 -7.98 -7.13 9.44
N GLU A 226 -7.59 -7.00 10.72
CA GLU A 226 -7.66 -5.72 11.41
C GLU A 226 -6.57 -4.76 10.91
N VAL A 227 -6.96 -3.52 10.64
CA VAL A 227 -6.07 -2.42 10.28
C VAL A 227 -5.31 -2.02 11.53
N LEU A 228 -4.01 -2.30 11.52
CA LEU A 228 -3.09 -1.94 12.58
C LEU A 228 -2.72 -0.46 12.53
N GLU A 229 -2.66 0.12 11.33
CA GLU A 229 -2.29 1.51 11.10
C GLU A 229 -2.81 2.00 9.75
N GLN A 230 -3.09 3.30 9.68
CA GLN A 230 -3.28 4.03 8.44
C GLN A 230 -2.11 5.01 8.28
N ILE A 231 -1.26 4.79 7.28
CA ILE A 231 -0.08 5.60 6.99
C ILE A 231 -0.51 6.71 6.04
N ASP A 232 -0.55 7.95 6.53
CA ASP A 232 -0.93 9.14 5.78
C ASP A 232 0.19 9.57 4.80
N LEU A 233 -0.18 9.70 3.52
CA LEU A 233 0.68 10.09 2.41
C LEU A 233 0.03 11.21 1.56
N ASP A 234 -0.83 12.05 2.14
CA ASP A 234 -1.51 13.18 1.45
C ASP A 234 -0.53 14.16 0.79
N TRP A 235 0.73 14.17 1.24
CA TRP A 235 1.79 14.98 0.67
C TRP A 235 2.26 14.47 -0.72
N MET A 236 2.13 13.17 -1.02
CA MET A 236 2.67 12.55 -2.25
C MET A 236 2.04 13.13 -3.53
N PRO A 237 0.70 13.17 -3.69
CA PRO A 237 0.10 13.74 -4.90
C PRO A 237 0.49 15.20 -5.16
N ASN A 238 0.84 15.97 -4.12
CA ASN A 238 1.30 17.36 -4.27
C ASN A 238 2.70 17.46 -4.89
N MET A 239 3.48 16.38 -4.87
CA MET A 239 4.82 16.31 -5.46
C MET A 239 4.81 15.75 -6.89
N VAL A 240 3.67 15.26 -7.38
CA VAL A 240 3.51 14.68 -8.72
C VAL A 240 3.09 15.78 -9.70
N ALA A 241 4.03 16.32 -10.47
CA ALA A 241 3.79 17.56 -11.23
C ALA A 241 2.80 17.35 -12.39
N ASN A 242 2.91 16.22 -13.11
CA ASN A 242 2.12 15.97 -14.30
C ASN A 242 0.61 15.88 -14.03
N ILE A 243 0.19 15.39 -12.85
CA ILE A 243 -1.23 15.28 -12.52
C ILE A 243 -1.90 16.64 -12.24
N HIS A 244 -1.11 17.70 -12.05
CA HIS A 244 -1.58 19.09 -11.91
C HIS A 244 -1.48 19.89 -13.21
N SER A 245 -0.90 19.31 -14.26
CA SER A 245 -0.73 19.96 -15.57
C SER A 245 -2.07 20.28 -16.22
N LYS A 246 -2.12 21.36 -17.02
CA LYS A 246 -3.35 21.73 -17.77
C LYS A 246 -3.85 20.59 -18.67
N SER A 247 -2.93 19.84 -19.28
CA SER A 247 -3.25 18.68 -20.12
C SER A 247 -3.92 17.57 -19.32
N MET A 248 -3.43 17.26 -18.12
CA MET A 248 -4.09 16.27 -17.27
C MET A 248 -5.43 16.79 -16.76
N GLN A 249 -5.56 18.07 -16.40
CA GLN A 249 -6.84 18.61 -15.89
C GLN A 249 -8.01 18.55 -16.88
N ILE A 250 -7.73 18.44 -18.19
CA ILE A 250 -8.75 18.25 -19.22
C ILE A 250 -8.87 16.80 -19.71
N SER A 251 -8.02 15.90 -19.20
CA SER A 251 -8.02 14.48 -19.56
C SER A 251 -9.19 13.76 -18.89
N PRO A 252 -9.89 12.84 -19.59
CA PRO A 252 -10.89 11.98 -18.96
C PRO A 252 -10.29 11.04 -17.91
N LEU A 253 -8.98 10.77 -17.98
CA LEU A 253 -8.27 9.91 -17.02
C LEU A 253 -7.84 10.65 -15.75
N LYS A 254 -8.10 11.97 -15.63
CA LYS A 254 -7.66 12.75 -14.46
C LYS A 254 -8.17 12.19 -13.14
N VAL A 255 -9.43 11.78 -13.12
CA VAL A 255 -10.06 11.24 -11.90
C VAL A 255 -9.41 9.92 -11.50
N GLU A 256 -8.91 9.16 -12.46
CA GLU A 256 -8.25 7.87 -12.24
C GLU A 256 -6.75 7.99 -11.95
N ALA A 257 -6.15 9.18 -12.09
CA ALA A 257 -4.72 9.41 -11.85
C ALA A 257 -4.39 9.47 -10.34
N VAL A 258 -4.66 8.37 -9.64
CA VAL A 258 -4.60 8.24 -8.17
C VAL A 258 -3.42 7.38 -7.71
N MET A 259 -3.10 7.46 -6.42
CA MET A 259 -2.10 6.59 -5.78
C MET A 259 -2.51 5.12 -5.91
N ASN A 260 -1.61 4.28 -6.41
CA ASN A 260 -1.77 2.84 -6.58
C ASN A 260 -0.42 2.20 -6.96
N GLY A 261 -0.07 1.08 -6.33
CA GLY A 261 1.20 0.39 -6.54
C GLY A 261 2.11 0.52 -5.32
N ILE A 262 2.41 -0.61 -4.68
CA ILE A 262 3.26 -0.77 -3.51
C ILE A 262 4.22 -1.92 -3.79
N ALA A 263 5.52 -1.67 -3.75
CA ALA A 263 6.51 -2.74 -3.80
C ALA A 263 7.47 -2.64 -2.63
N TYR A 264 7.86 -3.77 -2.07
CA TYR A 264 8.81 -3.86 -0.98
C TYR A 264 10.11 -4.51 -1.45
N ASP A 265 11.23 -3.84 -1.25
CA ASP A 265 12.55 -4.43 -1.45
C ASP A 265 13.06 -5.07 -0.16
N PRO A 266 13.13 -6.41 -0.07
CA PRO A 266 13.59 -7.10 1.14
C PRO A 266 15.09 -6.90 1.44
N VAL A 267 15.87 -6.33 0.51
CA VAL A 267 17.31 -6.07 0.73
C VAL A 267 17.52 -4.73 1.41
N SER A 268 16.88 -3.67 0.92
CA SER A 268 16.97 -2.33 1.52
C SER A 268 15.95 -2.07 2.62
N HIS A 269 14.89 -2.88 2.71
CA HIS A 269 13.70 -2.64 3.53
C HIS A 269 12.96 -1.34 3.16
N HIS A 270 13.12 -0.86 1.94
CA HIS A 270 12.42 0.30 1.44
C HIS A 270 11.12 -0.11 0.73
N LEU A 271 10.14 0.79 0.80
CA LEU A 271 8.92 0.71 -0.01
C LEU A 271 9.03 1.61 -1.21
N PHE A 272 8.50 1.15 -2.33
CA PHE A 272 8.34 1.89 -3.57
C PHE A 272 6.86 2.11 -3.82
N LEU A 273 6.47 3.37 -3.98
CA LEU A 273 5.08 3.79 -4.09
C LEU A 273 4.89 4.69 -5.28
N THR A 274 3.82 4.48 -6.04
CA THR A 274 3.53 5.28 -7.23
C THR A 274 2.03 5.50 -7.37
N GLY A 275 1.60 5.91 -8.55
CA GLY A 275 0.20 5.99 -8.90
C GLY A 275 -0.02 5.88 -10.40
N LYS A 276 -1.29 5.72 -10.74
CA LYS A 276 -1.76 5.65 -12.11
C LYS A 276 -1.41 6.94 -12.82
N LEU A 277 -0.65 6.83 -13.91
CA LEU A 277 -0.20 7.94 -14.75
C LEU A 277 0.72 8.93 -14.02
N TRP A 278 1.29 8.59 -12.87
CA TRP A 278 2.18 9.50 -12.14
C TRP A 278 3.53 9.61 -12.87
N ASP A 279 4.15 10.80 -12.84
CA ASP A 279 5.52 11.02 -13.34
C ASP A 279 6.59 10.62 -12.32
N SER A 280 6.18 10.20 -11.13
CA SER A 280 7.04 10.01 -9.96
C SER A 280 6.71 8.72 -9.22
N MET A 281 7.76 7.99 -8.84
CA MET A 281 7.72 6.87 -7.91
C MET A 281 8.58 7.20 -6.69
N PHE A 282 8.05 6.99 -5.50
CA PHE A 282 8.62 7.40 -4.22
C PHE A 282 9.23 6.19 -3.52
N GLU A 283 10.50 6.31 -3.17
CA GLU A 283 11.20 5.35 -2.32
C GLU A 283 11.14 5.84 -0.87
N LEU A 284 10.49 5.08 -0.01
CA LEU A 284 10.23 5.44 1.38
C LEU A 284 10.86 4.43 2.34
N GLU A 285 11.37 4.94 3.45
CA GLU A 285 11.63 4.15 4.64
C GLU A 285 10.46 4.31 5.63
N LEU A 286 9.96 3.19 6.13
CA LEU A 286 9.01 3.18 7.23
C LEU A 286 9.73 2.74 8.51
N SER A 287 9.72 3.59 9.52
CA SER A 287 10.46 3.35 10.78
C SER A 287 10.17 2.00 11.46
N TYR A 288 8.99 1.40 11.26
CA TYR A 288 8.69 0.09 11.85
C TYR A 288 9.41 -1.07 11.15
N LEU A 289 9.67 -0.98 9.84
CA LEU A 289 10.47 -1.95 9.10
C LEU A 289 11.95 -1.89 9.52
N ASN A 290 12.43 -0.69 9.88
CA ASN A 290 13.79 -0.49 10.35
C ASN A 290 14.00 -0.82 11.84
N SER A 291 12.92 -1.04 12.60
CA SER A 291 13.01 -1.29 14.05
C SER A 291 13.67 -2.63 14.40
N HIS A 292 13.69 -3.59 13.47
CA HIS A 292 14.40 -4.86 13.61
C HIS A 292 15.93 -4.72 13.56
N GLN A 293 16.48 -3.58 13.14
CA GLN A 293 17.93 -3.32 13.21
C GLN A 293 18.42 -2.90 14.60
N GLN A 294 17.54 -2.47 15.52
CA GLN A 294 17.94 -2.02 16.86
C GLN A 294 18.01 -3.14 17.92
N ALA A 295 17.64 -4.37 17.58
CA ALA A 295 17.69 -5.52 18.49
C ALA A 295 18.93 -6.39 18.27
N ILE A 296 20.12 -5.78 18.14
CA ILE A 296 21.38 -6.45 18.43
C ILE A 296 22.04 -5.67 19.57
N VAL A 297 21.59 -5.96 20.79
CA VAL A 297 22.37 -5.64 21.99
C VAL A 297 23.34 -6.80 22.20
N PRO A 298 24.66 -6.55 22.34
CA PRO A 298 25.67 -7.59 22.59
C PRO A 298 25.37 -8.48 23.80
#